data_AF-A0A8T5LB80-F1
#
_entry.id   AF-A0A8T5LB80-F1
#
_cell.length_a   1.000
_cell.length_b   1.000
_cell.length_c   1.000
_cell.angle_alpha   90.00
_cell.angle_beta   90.00
_cell.angle_gamma   90.00
#
_symmetry.space_group_name_H-M   'P 1'
#
loop_
_entity.id
_entity.type
_entity.pdbx_description
1 polymer ?
#
loop_
_entity_poly.entity_id
_entity_poly.type
_entity_poly.pdbx_seq_one_letter_code
_entity_poly.pdbx_strand_id
1 'polypeptide(L)'
;MTEIVEFKNWAKLELRIGQIKNIDDKITINCGEKDFQINLGLDVNKGDKIVVGIGRGGLVIPVVNDAVPLTPEKDIDVGCRVS
;
A
#
# COMPACT_ATOMS: atom_id res chain seq x y z
N MET A 1 7.41 -8.87 -11.72
CA MET A 1 8.32 -7.72 -11.86
C MET A 1 7.91 -6.71 -10.82
N THR A 2 8.83 -6.35 -9.92
CA THR A 2 8.61 -5.28 -8.94
C THR A 2 9.04 -3.99 -9.61
N GLU A 3 8.10 -3.14 -10.02
CA GLU A 3 8.43 -1.85 -10.63
C GLU A 3 8.91 -0.89 -9.55
N ILE A 4 10.18 -0.50 -9.61
CA ILE A 4 10.74 0.54 -8.73
C ILE A 4 10.30 1.89 -9.28
N VAL A 5 9.45 2.60 -8.52
CA VAL A 5 8.97 3.93 -8.91
C VAL A 5 9.90 4.99 -8.31
N GLU A 6 10.48 5.84 -9.16
CA GLU A 6 11.27 6.99 -8.70
C GLU A 6 10.41 7.97 -7.87
N PHE A 7 11.00 8.58 -6.84
CA PHE A 7 10.32 9.50 -5.92
C PHE A 7 9.58 10.66 -6.62
N LYS A 8 10.09 11.17 -7.74
CA LYS A 8 9.41 12.23 -8.52
C LYS A 8 8.07 11.78 -9.12
N ASN A 9 7.94 10.48 -9.38
CA ASN A 9 6.68 9.90 -9.86
C ASN A 9 5.77 9.53 -8.69
N TRP A 10 6.33 9.20 -7.53
CA TRP A 10 5.57 9.01 -6.28
C TRP A 10 4.73 10.24 -5.90
N ALA A 11 5.29 11.46 -6.02
CA ALA A 11 4.57 12.69 -5.73
C ALA A 11 3.37 12.97 -6.67
N LYS A 12 3.27 12.26 -7.80
CA LYS A 12 2.14 12.34 -8.74
C LYS A 12 1.06 11.29 -8.47
N LEU A 13 1.33 10.34 -7.56
CA LEU A 13 0.38 9.31 -7.18
C LEU A 13 -0.60 9.86 -6.16
N GLU A 14 -1.80 9.30 -6.19
CA GLU A 14 -2.77 9.55 -5.15
C GLU A 14 -2.45 8.67 -3.95
N LEU A 15 -1.91 9.27 -2.90
CA LEU A 15 -1.54 8.53 -1.70
C LEU A 15 -2.77 8.25 -0.84
N ARG A 16 -2.92 7.00 -0.41
CA ARG A 16 -4.01 6.54 0.43
C ARG A 16 -3.54 5.58 1.51
N ILE A 17 -4.38 5.37 2.52
CA ILE A 17 -4.21 4.30 3.50
C ILE A 17 -4.83 3.01 2.95
N GLY A 18 -4.01 1.98 2.77
CA GLY A 18 -4.43 0.62 2.48
C GLY A 18 -4.47 -0.23 3.75
N GLN A 19 -5.35 -1.24 3.80
CA GLN A 19 -5.36 -2.25 4.85
C GLN A 19 -5.12 -3.64 4.28
N ILE A 20 -4.23 -4.41 4.89
CA ILE A 20 -4.02 -5.81 4.57
C ILE A 20 -5.25 -6.63 5.00
N LYS A 21 -6.07 -7.05 4.04
CA LYS A 21 -7.27 -7.86 4.29
C LYS A 21 -6.96 -9.35 4.40
N ASN A 22 -6.09 -9.86 3.53
CA ASN A 22 -5.74 -11.28 3.49
C ASN A 22 -4.31 -11.51 3.01
N ILE A 23 -3.72 -12.61 3.47
CA ILE A 23 -2.37 -13.06 3.14
C ILE A 23 -2.46 -14.56 2.82
N ASP A 24 -2.61 -14.88 1.53
CA ASP A 24 -2.55 -16.26 1.01
C ASP A 24 -1.37 -16.35 0.02
N ASP A 25 -1.59 -16.93 -1.17
CA ASP A 25 -0.63 -16.89 -2.30
C ASP A 25 -0.30 -15.46 -2.74
N LYS A 26 -1.24 -14.53 -2.52
CA LYS A 26 -1.09 -13.09 -2.76
C LYS A 26 -1.62 -12.31 -1.56
N ILE A 27 -1.08 -11.12 -1.37
CA ILE A 27 -1.56 -10.16 -0.37
C ILE A 27 -2.68 -9.33 -1.00
N THR A 28 -3.82 -9.26 -0.31
CA THR A 28 -4.96 -8.43 -0.70
C THR A 28 -5.00 -7.17 0.16
N ILE A 29 -4.99 -6.00 -0.50
CA ILE A 29 -4.94 -4.68 0.15
C ILE A 29 -6.21 -3.92 -0.21
N ASN A 30 -7.03 -3.61 0.79
CA ASN A 30 -8.19 -2.73 0.61
C ASN A 30 -7.75 -1.27 0.71
N CYS A 31 -8.07 -0.46 -0.29
CA CYS A 31 -7.76 0.97 -0.32
C CYS A 31 -9.04 1.81 -0.25
N GLY A 32 -10.04 1.35 0.52
CA GLY A 32 -11.38 1.93 0.60
C GLY A 32 -12.31 1.31 -0.44
N GLU A 33 -12.39 1.93 -1.62
CA GLU A 33 -13.34 1.55 -2.68
C GLU A 33 -12.90 0.33 -3.51
N LYS A 34 -11.60 -0.01 -3.47
CA LYS A 34 -11.02 -1.05 -4.31
C LYS A 34 -10.04 -1.93 -3.54
N ASP A 35 -10.10 -3.22 -3.84
CA ASP A 35 -9.12 -4.21 -3.40
C ASP A 35 -8.09 -4.44 -4.50
N PHE A 36 -6.82 -4.54 -4.10
CA PHE A 36 -5.70 -4.85 -4.98
C PHE A 36 -5.00 -6.12 -4.48
N GLN A 37 -4.60 -6.99 -5.41
CA GLN A 37 -3.85 -8.20 -5.10
C GLN A 37 -2.42 -8.06 -5.62
N ILE A 38 -1.45 -8.28 -4.73
CA ILE A 38 -0.04 -8.18 -5.07
C ILE A 38 0.76 -9.34 -4.48
N ASN A 39 1.88 -9.67 -5.11
CA ASN A 39 2.89 -10.54 -4.51
C ASN A 39 3.92 -9.64 -3.84
N LEU A 40 3.86 -9.55 -2.51
CA LEU A 40 4.83 -8.80 -1.72
C LEU A 40 5.66 -9.81 -0.93
N GLY A 41 6.98 -9.80 -1.12
CA GLY A 41 7.91 -10.63 -0.34
C GLY A 41 8.37 -9.95 0.95
N LEU A 42 7.51 -9.13 1.56
CA LEU A 42 7.81 -8.34 2.75
C LEU A 42 6.93 -8.80 3.91
N ASP A 43 7.45 -8.72 5.13
CA ASP A 43 6.75 -9.15 6.34
C ASP A 43 5.65 -8.15 6.71
N VAL A 44 4.39 -8.55 6.53
CA VAL A 44 3.20 -7.76 6.84
C VAL A 44 2.15 -8.66 7.51
N ASN A 45 1.32 -8.11 8.37
CA ASN A 45 0.27 -8.84 9.06
C ASN A 45 -1.12 -8.47 8.55
N LYS A 46 -2.05 -9.43 8.67
CA LYS A 46 -3.46 -9.15 8.42
C LYS A 46 -3.95 -8.07 9.40
N GLY A 47 -4.59 -7.05 8.86
CA GLY A 47 -5.08 -5.89 9.61
C GLY A 47 -4.13 -4.69 9.59
N ASP A 48 -2.87 -4.87 9.18
CA ASP A 48 -1.91 -3.76 9.08
C ASP A 48 -2.43 -2.69 8.12
N LYS A 49 -2.23 -1.44 8.53
CA LYS A 49 -2.51 -0.25 7.71
C LYS A 49 -1.20 0.27 7.16
N ILE A 50 -1.17 0.49 5.85
CA ILE A 50 0.02 0.89 5.11
C ILE A 50 -0.28 2.09 4.22
N VAL A 51 0.74 2.89 3.93
CA VAL A 51 0.63 3.94 2.91
C VAL A 51 0.84 3.31 1.54
N VAL A 52 -0.09 3.59 0.62
CA VAL A 52 -0.04 3.13 -0.76
C VAL A 52 -0.22 4.30 -1.71
N GLY A 53 0.40 4.22 -2.89
CA GLY A 53 0.17 5.14 -3.99
C GLY A 53 -0.73 4.49 -5.03
N ILE A 54 -1.77 5.20 -5.47
CA ILE A 54 -2.64 4.77 -6.55
C ILE A 54 -2.35 5.62 -7.79
N GLY A 55 -2.03 4.98 -8.90
CA GLY A 55 -1.81 5.62 -10.19
C GLY A 55 -2.57 4.94 -11.32
N ARG A 56 -2.46 5.48 -12.55
CA ARG A 56 -3.09 4.88 -13.74
C ARG A 56 -2.68 3.43 -14.00
N GLY A 57 -1.49 3.03 -13.54
CA GLY A 57 -0.96 1.68 -13.68
C GLY A 57 -1.34 0.69 -12.56
N GLY A 58 -1.99 1.14 -11.49
CA GLY A 58 -2.37 0.29 -10.36
C GLY A 58 -1.82 0.77 -9.01
N LEU A 59 -1.52 -0.20 -8.14
CA LEU A 59 -1.05 0.01 -6.77
C LEU A 59 0.47 0.08 -6.73
N VAL A 60 1.01 1.08 -6.05
CA VAL A 60 2.43 1.22 -5.74
C VAL A 60 2.59 1.19 -4.23
N ILE A 61 3.51 0.36 -3.75
CA ILE A 61 3.84 0.27 -2.33
C ILE A 61 5.26 0.81 -2.14
N PRO A 62 5.46 1.82 -1.29
CA PRO A 62 6.78 2.31 -0.99
C PRO A 62 7.48 1.27 -0.11
N VAL A 63 8.77 1.03 -0.38
CA VAL A 63 9.61 0.14 0.43
C VAL A 63 10.78 0.97 0.93
N VAL A 64 10.96 1.00 2.25
CA VAL A 64 12.03 1.76 2.92
C VAL A 64 12.79 0.77 3.79
N ASN A 65 14.10 0.63 3.55
CA ASN A 65 14.96 -0.33 4.27
C ASN A 65 14.36 -1.75 4.30
N ASP A 66 13.92 -2.25 3.15
CA ASP A 66 13.28 -3.57 2.99
C ASP A 66 12.02 -3.79 3.85
N ALA A 67 11.33 -2.71 4.22
CA ALA A 67 10.05 -2.77 4.93
C ALA A 67 8.99 -1.87 4.28
N VAL A 68 7.72 -2.23 4.46
CA VAL A 68 6.58 -1.37 4.09
C VAL A 68 6.38 -0.34 5.21
N PRO A 69 6.28 0.96 4.91
CA PRO A 69 5.96 1.94 5.93
C PRO A 69 4.53 1.73 6.41
N LEU A 70 4.42 1.18 7.62
CA LEU A 70 3.17 1.06 8.35
C LEU A 70 2.72 2.44 8.81
N THR A 71 1.42 2.68 8.78
CA THR A 71 0.85 3.89 9.37
C THR A 71 0.76 3.67 10.89
N PRO A 72 1.41 4.50 11.73
CA PRO A 72 1.46 4.28 13.17
C PRO A 72 0.13 4.59 13.88
N GLU A 73 -0.79 5.27 13.19
CA GLU A 73 -2.06 5.72 13.76
C GLU A 73 -3.15 4.66 13.57
N LYS A 74 -3.61 4.11 14.70
CA LYS A 74 -4.62 3.04 14.73
C LYS A 74 -5.98 3.50 14.20
N ASP A 75 -6.31 4.78 14.30
CA ASP A 75 -7.64 5.33 14.01
C ASP A 75 -7.79 6.01 12.64
N ILE A 76 -6.85 5.81 11.71
CA ILE A 76 -7.03 6.33 10.34
C ILE A 76 -7.92 5.40 9.53
N ASP A 77 -8.94 5.96 8.88
CA ASP A 77 -9.86 5.22 8.00
C ASP A 77 -9.16 4.66 6.76
N VAL A 78 -9.55 3.45 6.37
CA VAL A 78 -9.04 2.79 5.16
C VAL A 78 -9.53 3.55 3.93
N GLY A 79 -8.63 3.80 2.98
CA GLY A 79 -8.88 4.59 1.78
C GLY A 79 -8.77 6.10 1.97
N CYS A 80 -8.52 6.58 3.20
CA CYS A 80 -8.26 7.99 3.49
C CYS A 80 -7.05 8.48 2.69
N ARG A 81 -7.13 9.71 2.18
CA ARG A 81 -6.06 10.34 1.40
C ARG A 81 -4.96 10.83 2.33
N VAL A 82 -3.71 10.54 1.97
CA VAL A 82 -2.53 11.12 2.62
C VAL A 82 -2.17 12.39 1.84
N SER A 83 -2.40 13.57 2.42
CA SER A 83 -2.15 14.88 1.81
C SER A 83 -0.95 15.58 2.44
#